data_AF-A0A354I9T8-F1
#
_entry.id   AF-A0A354I9T8-F1
#
_cell.length_a   1.000
_cell.length_b   1.000
_cell.length_c   1.000
_cell.angle_alpha   90.00
_cell.angle_beta   90.00
_cell.angle_gamma   90.00
#
_symmetry.space_group_name_H-M   'P 1'
#
loop_
_entity.id
_entity.type
_entity.pdbx_description
1 polymer ?
#
loop_
_entity_poly.entity_id
_entity_poly.type
_entity_poly.pdbx_seq_one_letter_code
_entity_poly.pdbx_strand_id
1 'polypeptide(L)'
;MDYDTTNNGNPWSTVSNMFDFNDMKKQVEDYLKRYKNALKSIPRHPNRKESLDEAVRLMESLGFQPDTIREFRKNGGISYAMENGRRLPLSESDGIQIQKLEKQGNVVYAAIRNDTDFGRMTAYIIVSKYGEDWVLERENSKRNYLSAYVYNHDLPCCSEMGIVEIKRLPGGIFDRIV
;
A
#
# COMPACT_ATOMS: atom_id res chain seq x y z
N MET A 1 8.19 63.71 12.49
CA MET A 1 6.98 62.95 12.14
C MET A 1 7.04 61.69 12.98
N ASP A 2 6.30 61.71 14.08
CA ASP A 2 6.11 60.55 14.94
C ASP A 2 5.25 59.54 14.17
N TYR A 3 5.78 58.33 13.96
CA TYR A 3 5.00 57.24 13.43
C TYR A 3 4.25 56.56 14.58
N ASP A 4 2.94 56.76 14.54
CA ASP A 4 1.92 56.16 15.37
C ASP A 4 1.95 54.62 15.30
N THR A 5 2.08 53.96 16.46
CA THR A 5 2.17 52.50 16.61
C THR A 5 0.82 51.86 16.95
N THR A 6 -0.29 52.32 16.37
CA THR A 6 -1.58 51.65 16.56
C THR A 6 -1.75 50.49 15.58
N ASN A 7 -1.49 49.29 16.09
CA ASN A 7 -2.40 48.14 16.02
C ASN A 7 -3.09 47.87 14.66
N ASN A 8 -2.32 47.41 13.68
CA ASN A 8 -2.89 46.68 12.54
C ASN A 8 -2.63 45.19 12.75
N GLY A 9 -3.73 44.43 12.88
CA GLY A 9 -3.77 43.02 13.25
C GLY A 9 -2.67 42.21 12.57
N ASN A 10 -1.80 41.65 13.40
CA ASN A 10 -0.75 40.75 12.98
C ASN A 10 -1.37 39.57 12.21
N PRO A 11 -1.11 39.40 10.89
CA PRO A 11 -1.66 38.29 10.12
C PRO A 11 -1.27 36.93 10.71
N TRP A 12 -0.13 36.88 11.42
CA TRP A 12 0.41 35.68 12.05
C TRP A 12 -0.34 35.25 13.31
N SER A 13 -1.14 36.11 13.96
CA SER A 13 -1.98 35.66 15.09
C SER A 13 -3.10 34.72 14.64
N THR A 14 -3.58 34.90 13.42
CA THR A 14 -4.58 34.02 12.78
C THR A 14 -3.98 32.68 12.36
N VAL A 15 -2.72 32.65 11.89
CA VAL A 15 -2.01 31.41 11.51
C VAL A 15 -1.66 30.57 12.75
N SER A 16 -1.31 31.23 13.86
CA SER A 16 -1.08 30.57 15.16
C SER A 16 -2.33 29.91 15.75
N ASN A 17 -3.53 30.38 15.37
CA ASN A 17 -4.81 29.76 15.76
C ASN A 17 -5.27 28.66 14.80
N MET A 18 -4.61 28.50 13.64
CA MET A 18 -4.95 27.51 12.61
C MET A 18 -4.17 26.20 12.76
N PHE A 19 -3.01 26.24 13.43
CA PHE A 19 -2.22 25.06 13.78
C PHE A 19 -1.98 25.03 15.28
N ASP A 20 -2.80 24.27 16.02
CA ASP A 20 -2.52 23.98 17.41
C ASP A 20 -1.36 22.98 17.49
N PHE A 21 -0.16 23.51 17.73
CA PHE A 21 1.05 22.71 17.90
C PHE A 21 0.94 21.71 19.06
N ASN A 22 0.14 22.00 20.09
CA ASN A 22 -0.05 21.08 21.20
C ASN A 22 -0.94 19.89 20.78
N ASP A 23 -1.98 20.16 20.01
CA ASP A 23 -2.81 19.10 19.45
C ASP A 23 -2.02 18.22 18.47
N MET A 24 -1.22 18.82 17.57
CA MET A 24 -0.33 18.07 16.69
C MET A 24 0.66 17.19 17.47
N LYS A 25 1.27 17.74 18.53
CA LYS A 25 2.20 16.98 19.38
C LYS A 25 1.50 15.78 20.02
N LYS A 26 0.28 15.98 20.55
CA LYS A 26 -0.53 14.90 21.14
C LYS A 26 -0.88 13.82 20.11
N GLN A 27 -1.30 14.22 18.90
CA GLN A 27 -1.60 13.28 17.81
C GLN A 27 -0.37 12.44 17.43
N VAL A 28 0.82 13.06 17.36
CA VAL A 28 2.09 12.36 17.09
C VAL A 28 2.44 11.39 18.22
N GLU A 29 2.33 11.81 19.48
CA GLU A 29 2.58 10.94 20.64
C GLU A 29 1.66 9.72 20.67
N ASP A 30 0.36 9.93 20.42
CA ASP A 30 -0.63 8.86 20.34
C ASP A 30 -0.38 7.93 19.15
N TYR A 31 0.04 8.46 18.00
CA TYR A 31 0.47 7.65 16.86
C TYR A 31 1.69 6.79 17.21
N LEU A 32 2.75 7.39 17.76
CA LEU A 32 3.97 6.67 18.10
C LEU A 32 3.71 5.60 19.17
N LYS A 33 2.83 5.86 20.14
CA LYS A 33 2.44 4.88 21.16
C LYS A 33 1.73 3.68 20.53
N ARG A 34 0.75 3.91 19.65
CA ARG A 34 0.03 2.83 18.94
C ARG A 34 0.98 2.05 18.04
N TYR A 35 1.81 2.74 17.26
CA TYR A 35 2.79 2.12 16.36
C TYR A 35 3.77 1.22 17.11
N LYS A 36 4.41 1.73 18.18
CA LYS A 36 5.33 0.94 19.02
C LYS A 36 4.65 -0.27 19.65
N ASN A 37 3.38 -0.14 20.05
CA ASN A 37 2.63 -1.27 20.60
C ASN A 37 2.31 -2.32 19.54
N ALA A 38 1.91 -1.91 18.33
CA ALA A 38 1.64 -2.81 17.22
C ALA A 38 2.90 -3.59 16.80
N LEU A 39 4.05 -2.93 16.73
CA LEU A 39 5.33 -3.56 16.36
C LEU A 39 5.75 -4.70 17.29
N LYS A 40 5.31 -4.72 18.56
CA LYS A 40 5.67 -5.79 19.50
C LYS A 40 5.17 -7.17 19.08
N SER A 41 4.09 -7.23 18.30
CA SER A 41 3.51 -8.50 17.83
C SER A 41 3.87 -8.83 16.38
N ILE A 42 4.79 -8.08 15.76
CA ILE A 42 5.16 -8.26 14.35
C ILE A 42 6.58 -8.83 14.27
N PRO A 43 6.80 -9.92 13.53
CA PRO A 43 8.14 -10.42 13.28
C PRO A 43 8.94 -9.40 12.46
N ARG A 44 10.18 -9.09 12.86
CA ARG A 44 11.02 -8.16 12.09
C ARG A 44 11.38 -8.70 10.70
N HIS A 45 11.71 -9.99 10.64
CA HIS A 45 12.01 -10.71 9.40
C HIS A 45 11.07 -11.91 9.29
N PRO A 46 9.83 -11.69 8.83
CA PRO A 46 8.84 -12.75 8.69
C PRO A 46 9.34 -13.86 7.76
N ASN A 47 9.02 -15.10 8.11
CA ASN A 47 9.15 -16.21 7.19
C ASN A 47 7.99 -16.21 6.16
N ARG A 48 8.07 -17.10 5.17
CA ARG A 48 7.07 -17.18 4.10
C ARG A 48 5.66 -17.49 4.63
N LYS A 49 5.53 -18.36 5.63
CA LYS A 49 4.22 -18.69 6.22
C LYS A 49 3.60 -17.46 6.89
N GLU A 50 4.38 -16.75 7.69
CA GLU A 50 3.93 -15.50 8.34
C GLU A 50 3.52 -14.45 7.30
N SER A 51 4.27 -14.32 6.21
CA SER A 51 3.96 -13.38 5.12
C SER A 51 2.71 -13.77 4.34
N LEU A 52 2.46 -15.07 4.14
CA LEU A 52 1.22 -15.58 3.55
C LEU A 52 0.01 -15.33 4.46
N ASP A 53 0.18 -15.53 5.77
CA ASP A 53 -0.88 -15.25 6.75
C ASP A 53 -1.20 -13.75 6.78
N GLU A 54 -0.21 -12.87 6.64
CA GLU A 54 -0.44 -11.43 6.50
C GLU A 54 -1.13 -11.07 5.19
N ALA A 55 -0.71 -11.67 4.07
CA ALA A 55 -1.36 -11.47 2.78
C ALA A 55 -2.86 -11.82 2.85
N VAL A 56 -3.18 -12.96 3.47
CA VAL A 56 -4.57 -13.37 3.72
C VAL A 56 -5.31 -12.35 4.59
N ARG A 57 -4.69 -11.85 5.65
CA ARG A 57 -5.27 -10.82 6.53
C ARG A 57 -5.61 -9.55 5.75
N LEU A 58 -4.72 -9.13 4.86
CA LEU A 58 -4.94 -7.98 3.98
C LEU A 58 -6.06 -8.28 2.98
N MET A 59 -6.06 -9.44 2.33
CA MET A 59 -7.10 -9.85 1.39
C MET A 59 -8.50 -9.84 2.05
N GLU A 60 -8.62 -10.35 3.27
CA GLU A 60 -9.87 -10.30 4.05
C GLU A 60 -10.30 -8.85 4.30
N SER A 61 -9.38 -7.98 4.76
CA SER A 61 -9.67 -6.56 5.00
C SER A 61 -10.01 -5.76 3.74
N LEU A 62 -9.50 -6.21 2.60
CA LEU A 62 -9.72 -5.57 1.31
C LEU A 62 -10.99 -6.05 0.60
N GLY A 63 -11.65 -7.10 1.12
CA GLY A 63 -12.92 -7.61 0.60
C GLY A 63 -12.76 -8.59 -0.56
N PHE A 64 -11.64 -9.32 -0.63
CA PHE A 64 -11.51 -10.45 -1.55
C PHE A 64 -12.58 -11.50 -1.28
N GLN A 65 -13.02 -12.17 -2.34
CA GLN A 65 -13.99 -13.25 -2.21
C GLN A 65 -13.40 -14.43 -1.43
N PRO A 66 -14.17 -15.10 -0.55
CA PRO A 66 -13.69 -16.23 0.24
C PRO A 66 -13.03 -17.32 -0.60
N ASP A 67 -13.56 -17.58 -1.80
CA ASP A 67 -13.04 -18.61 -2.71
C ASP A 67 -11.64 -18.26 -3.22
N THR A 68 -11.40 -16.99 -3.53
CA THR A 68 -10.07 -16.48 -3.92
C THR A 68 -9.09 -16.61 -2.77
N ILE A 69 -9.50 -16.30 -1.54
CA ILE A 69 -8.63 -16.44 -0.36
C ILE A 69 -8.28 -17.93 -0.13
N ARG A 70 -9.25 -18.84 -0.29
CA ARG A 70 -9.00 -20.29 -0.17
C ARG A 70 -8.02 -20.79 -1.23
N GLU A 71 -8.19 -20.37 -2.48
CA GLU A 71 -7.28 -20.72 -3.56
C GLU A 71 -5.86 -20.18 -3.30
N PHE A 72 -5.75 -18.92 -2.88
CA PHE A 72 -4.47 -18.30 -2.51
C PHE A 72 -3.78 -19.07 -1.39
N ARG A 73 -4.49 -19.42 -0.30
CA ARG A 73 -3.95 -20.24 0.80
C ARG A 73 -3.45 -21.60 0.32
N LYS A 74 -4.18 -22.25 -0.59
CA LYS A 74 -3.84 -23.57 -1.12
C LYS A 74 -2.60 -23.52 -2.02
N ASN A 75 -2.55 -22.54 -2.92
CA ASN A 75 -1.51 -22.44 -3.95
C ASN A 75 -0.25 -21.71 -3.43
N GLY A 76 -0.41 -20.90 -2.38
CA GLY A 76 0.64 -20.04 -1.84
C GLY A 76 1.00 -18.88 -2.77
N GLY A 77 0.08 -18.43 -3.61
CA GLY A 77 0.30 -17.38 -4.62
C GLY A 77 -0.96 -17.07 -5.41
N ILE A 78 -0.91 -16.01 -6.23
CA ILE A 78 -2.03 -15.59 -7.09
C ILE A 78 -2.12 -16.44 -8.36
N SER A 79 -3.33 -16.58 -8.91
CA SER A 79 -3.59 -17.31 -10.16
C SER A 79 -4.03 -16.43 -11.34
N TYR A 80 -4.26 -15.13 -11.09
CA TYR A 80 -4.72 -14.19 -12.10
C TYR A 80 -4.22 -12.78 -11.81
N ALA A 81 -4.20 -11.94 -12.84
CA ALA A 81 -4.09 -10.50 -12.73
C ALA A 81 -5.47 -9.85 -12.90
N MET A 82 -5.65 -8.67 -12.33
CA MET A 82 -6.83 -7.84 -12.46
C MET A 82 -6.59 -6.77 -13.53
N GLU A 83 -7.58 -6.55 -14.39
CA GLU A 83 -7.48 -5.57 -15.48
C GLU A 83 -8.88 -5.16 -15.92
N ASN A 84 -9.14 -3.84 -15.97
CA ASN A 84 -10.41 -3.28 -16.47
C ASN A 84 -11.66 -3.95 -15.86
N GLY A 85 -11.63 -4.19 -14.54
CA GLY A 85 -12.73 -4.84 -13.82
C GLY A 85 -12.85 -6.36 -14.05
N ARG A 86 -11.85 -7.01 -14.65
CA ARG A 86 -11.85 -8.45 -14.97
C ARG A 86 -10.66 -9.16 -14.36
N ARG A 87 -10.76 -10.48 -14.25
CA ARG A 87 -9.65 -11.39 -13.90
C ARG A 87 -9.13 -12.04 -15.16
N LEU A 88 -7.83 -11.95 -15.40
CA LEU A 88 -7.17 -12.49 -16.58
C LEU A 88 -6.03 -13.43 -16.16
N PRO A 89 -5.72 -14.47 -16.95
CA PRO A 89 -4.58 -15.33 -16.68
C PRO A 89 -3.27 -14.54 -16.54
N LEU A 90 -2.38 -15.03 -15.67
CA LEU A 90 -1.02 -14.52 -15.58
C LEU A 90 -0.27 -14.78 -16.89
N SER A 91 0.54 -13.81 -17.30
CA SER A 91 1.47 -13.97 -18.41
C SER A 91 2.79 -14.58 -17.92
N GLU A 92 3.64 -15.01 -18.85
CA GLU A 92 5.01 -15.45 -18.52
C GLU A 92 5.80 -14.33 -17.82
N SER A 93 5.65 -13.08 -18.28
CA SER A 93 6.26 -11.91 -17.66
C SER A 93 5.84 -11.77 -16.19
N ASP A 94 4.56 -11.98 -15.87
CA ASP A 94 4.10 -11.94 -14.47
C ASP A 94 4.74 -13.04 -13.63
N GLY A 95 4.84 -14.26 -14.16
CA GLY A 95 5.51 -15.36 -13.47
C GLY A 95 6.97 -15.03 -13.12
N ILE A 96 7.70 -14.40 -14.03
CA ILE A 96 9.08 -13.96 -13.82
C ILE A 96 9.17 -12.90 -12.72
N GLN A 97 8.33 -11.87 -12.77
CA GLN A 97 8.36 -10.79 -11.77
C GLN A 97 7.92 -11.29 -10.38
N ILE A 98 6.86 -12.10 -10.31
CA ILE A 98 6.39 -12.71 -9.05
C ILE A 98 7.50 -13.56 -8.43
N GLN A 99 8.13 -14.44 -9.22
CA GLN A 99 9.21 -15.28 -8.72
C GLN A 99 10.42 -14.44 -8.23
N LYS A 100 10.74 -13.35 -8.93
CA LYS A 100 11.81 -12.42 -8.51
C LYS A 100 11.48 -11.79 -7.15
N LEU A 101 10.26 -11.30 -6.97
CA LEU A 101 9.80 -10.69 -5.72
C LEU A 101 9.78 -11.70 -4.57
N GLU A 102 9.31 -12.92 -4.82
CA GLU A 102 9.29 -14.01 -3.83
C GLU A 102 10.70 -14.45 -3.42
N LYS A 103 11.64 -14.54 -4.37
CA LYS A 103 13.06 -14.80 -4.07
C LYS A 103 13.71 -13.70 -3.23
N GLN A 104 13.20 -12.47 -3.34
CA GLN A 104 13.65 -11.35 -2.51
C GLN A 104 13.04 -11.36 -1.10
N GLY A 105 12.06 -12.24 -0.84
CA GLY A 105 11.40 -12.41 0.46
C GLY A 105 10.01 -11.77 0.56
N ASN A 106 9.51 -11.13 -0.50
CA ASN A 106 8.17 -10.54 -0.50
C ASN A 106 7.11 -11.59 -0.87
N VAL A 107 5.83 -11.35 -0.57
CA VAL A 107 4.71 -12.19 -1.05
C VAL A 107 3.79 -11.35 -1.92
N VAL A 108 3.53 -11.80 -3.15
CA VAL A 108 2.58 -11.13 -4.06
C VAL A 108 1.17 -11.70 -3.82
N TYR A 109 0.22 -10.85 -3.46
CA TYR A 109 -1.17 -11.26 -3.18
C TYR A 109 -2.21 -10.67 -4.15
N ALA A 110 -1.79 -9.75 -5.02
CA ALA A 110 -2.58 -9.29 -6.16
C ALA A 110 -1.67 -8.76 -7.28
N ALA A 111 -2.18 -8.75 -8.51
CA ALA A 111 -1.55 -8.06 -9.63
C ALA A 111 -2.63 -7.23 -10.34
N ILE A 112 -2.33 -5.98 -10.67
CA ILE A 112 -3.24 -5.07 -11.36
C ILE A 112 -2.53 -4.56 -12.61
N ARG A 113 -3.14 -4.72 -13.78
CA ARG A 113 -2.58 -4.25 -15.05
C ARG A 113 -3.35 -3.05 -15.55
N ASN A 114 -2.62 -2.04 -16.01
CA ASN A 114 -3.19 -0.83 -16.57
C ASN A 114 -2.31 -0.31 -17.71
N ASP A 115 -2.96 0.34 -18.68
CA ASP A 115 -2.29 1.16 -19.68
C ASP A 115 -2.23 2.59 -19.13
N THR A 116 -1.05 3.19 -19.16
CA THR A 116 -0.81 4.55 -18.68
C THR A 116 -0.16 5.38 -19.79
N ASP A 117 -0.12 6.70 -19.62
CA ASP A 117 0.62 7.58 -20.54
C ASP A 117 2.13 7.26 -20.59
N PHE A 118 2.64 6.51 -19.60
CA PHE A 118 4.03 6.08 -19.48
C PHE A 118 4.26 4.63 -19.93
N GLY A 119 3.24 4.00 -20.54
CA GLY A 119 3.30 2.64 -21.07
C GLY A 119 2.47 1.63 -20.29
N ARG A 120 2.56 0.38 -20.74
CA ARG A 120 1.92 -0.80 -20.15
C ARG A 120 2.57 -1.16 -18.82
N MET A 121 1.79 -1.22 -17.74
CA MET A 121 2.31 -1.52 -16.41
C MET A 121 1.55 -2.64 -15.69
N THR A 122 2.28 -3.42 -14.89
CA THR A 122 1.67 -4.29 -13.86
C THR A 122 2.13 -3.83 -12.48
N ALA A 123 1.18 -3.49 -11.61
CA ALA A 123 1.42 -3.32 -10.18
C ALA A 123 1.23 -4.67 -9.47
N TYR A 124 2.33 -5.26 -8.99
CA TYR A 124 2.32 -6.44 -8.13
C TYR A 124 2.20 -5.99 -6.68
N ILE A 125 1.04 -6.23 -6.08
CA ILE A 125 0.76 -5.83 -4.70
C ILE A 125 1.40 -6.84 -3.76
N ILE A 126 2.21 -6.34 -2.83
CA ILE A 126 3.07 -7.16 -2.00
C ILE A 126 2.77 -7.02 -0.51
N VAL A 127 3.10 -8.08 0.22
CA VAL A 127 3.50 -8.01 1.62
C VAL A 127 5.02 -7.86 1.67
N SER A 128 5.50 -6.82 2.36
CA SER A 128 6.93 -6.56 2.54
C SER A 128 7.62 -7.69 3.30
N LYS A 129 8.85 -8.01 2.92
CA LYS A 129 9.74 -8.90 3.68
C LYS A 129 10.20 -8.32 5.03
N TYR A 130 9.93 -7.03 5.28
CA TYR A 130 10.25 -6.35 6.52
C TYR A 130 8.96 -6.16 7.30
N GLY A 131 8.81 -6.86 8.42
CA GLY A 131 7.55 -6.82 9.15
C GLY A 131 7.27 -5.46 9.78
N GLU A 132 8.28 -4.65 10.07
CA GLU A 132 8.07 -3.28 10.53
C GLU A 132 7.17 -2.45 9.60
N ASP A 133 7.18 -2.74 8.30
CA ASP A 133 6.34 -2.06 7.31
C ASP A 133 4.86 -2.44 7.46
N TRP A 134 4.56 -3.66 7.93
CA TRP A 134 3.20 -4.21 7.95
C TRP A 134 2.25 -3.33 8.73
N VAL A 135 2.68 -2.71 9.83
CA VAL A 135 1.81 -1.81 10.61
C VAL A 135 1.32 -0.65 9.73
N LEU A 136 2.21 -0.06 8.93
CA LEU A 136 1.86 1.03 8.01
C LEU A 136 1.04 0.52 6.82
N GLU A 137 1.40 -0.64 6.25
CA GLU A 137 0.66 -1.26 5.15
C GLU A 137 -0.79 -1.54 5.51
N ARG A 138 -1.04 -2.04 6.72
CA ARG A 138 -2.38 -2.32 7.23
C ARG A 138 -3.22 -1.05 7.46
N GLU A 139 -2.60 0.06 7.85
CA GLU A 139 -3.30 1.34 7.99
C GLU A 139 -3.56 1.99 6.62
N ASN A 140 -2.57 1.94 5.72
CA ASN A 140 -2.68 2.44 4.35
C ASN A 140 -3.72 1.66 3.53
N SER A 141 -3.83 0.35 3.73
CA SER A 141 -4.81 -0.48 3.02
C SER A 141 -6.26 -0.09 3.32
N LYS A 142 -6.55 0.37 4.56
CA LYS A 142 -7.87 0.93 4.92
C LYS A 142 -8.22 2.18 4.11
N ARG A 143 -7.20 2.88 3.62
CA ARG A 143 -7.30 4.09 2.79
C ARG A 143 -7.05 3.81 1.30
N ASN A 144 -7.03 2.54 0.89
CA ASN A 144 -6.80 2.10 -0.50
C ASN A 144 -5.40 2.36 -1.04
N TYR A 145 -4.41 2.56 -0.17
CA TYR A 145 -3.01 2.67 -0.53
C TYR A 145 -2.30 1.34 -0.24
N LEU A 146 -1.75 0.70 -1.27
CA LEU A 146 -1.13 -0.62 -1.16
C LEU A 146 0.33 -0.59 -1.59
N SER A 147 1.19 -1.28 -0.85
CA SER A 147 2.58 -1.51 -1.25
C SER A 147 2.63 -2.34 -2.52
N ALA A 148 3.42 -1.90 -3.49
CA ALA A 148 3.52 -2.57 -4.78
C ALA A 148 4.91 -2.42 -5.40
N TYR A 149 5.30 -3.44 -6.16
CA TYR A 149 6.31 -3.28 -7.21
C TYR A 149 5.58 -3.03 -8.53
N VAL A 150 5.82 -1.87 -9.14
CA VAL A 150 5.23 -1.50 -10.43
C VAL A 150 6.26 -1.79 -11.51
N TYR A 151 5.96 -2.77 -12.34
CA TYR A 151 6.77 -3.13 -13.49
C TYR A 151 6.25 -2.44 -14.74
N ASN A 152 7.09 -1.64 -15.39
CA ASN A 152 6.81 -1.05 -16.69
C ASN A 152 7.30 -2.01 -17.79
N HIS A 153 6.38 -2.56 -18.57
CA HIS A 153 6.70 -3.51 -19.64
C HIS A 153 7.37 -2.84 -20.84
N ASP A 154 7.03 -1.58 -21.11
CA ASP A 154 7.55 -0.82 -22.25
C ASP A 154 8.91 -0.17 -21.92
N LEU A 155 9.11 0.22 -20.66
CA LEU A 155 10.36 0.81 -20.17
C LEU A 155 10.81 0.19 -18.83
N PRO A 156 11.36 -1.04 -18.83
CA PRO A 156 11.67 -1.79 -17.61
C PRO A 156 12.60 -1.10 -16.62
N CYS A 157 13.48 -0.21 -17.08
CA CYS A 157 14.38 0.58 -16.21
C CYS A 157 13.65 1.60 -15.32
N CYS A 158 12.40 1.93 -15.65
CA CYS A 158 11.54 2.80 -14.84
C CYS A 158 10.62 2.00 -13.90
N SER A 159 10.88 0.71 -13.69
CA SER A 159 10.14 -0.10 -12.72
C SER A 159 10.60 0.21 -11.30
N GLU A 160 9.66 0.36 -10.37
CA GLU A 160 9.98 0.79 -9.01
C GLU A 160 9.11 0.11 -7.93
N MET A 161 9.62 0.15 -6.70
CA MET A 161 8.84 -0.16 -5.51
C MET A 161 8.17 1.12 -5.02
N GLY A 162 6.91 1.03 -4.62
CA GLY A 162 6.18 2.19 -4.12
C GLY A 162 4.84 1.83 -3.50
N ILE A 163 4.01 2.85 -3.35
CA ILE A 163 2.64 2.72 -2.87
C ILE A 163 1.71 3.15 -4.01
N VAL A 164 0.73 2.32 -4.33
CA VAL A 164 -0.28 2.61 -5.34
C VAL A 164 -1.62 2.85 -4.69
N GLU A 165 -2.36 3.83 -5.20
CA GLU A 165 -3.76 4.02 -4.86
C GLU A 165 -4.64 3.13 -5.75
N ILE A 166 -5.61 2.45 -5.13
CA ILE A 166 -6.53 1.56 -5.84
C ILE A 166 -7.98 2.03 -5.72
N LYS A 167 -8.77 1.66 -6.72
CA LYS A 167 -10.22 1.62 -6.66
C LYS A 167 -10.68 0.19 -6.40
N ARG A 168 -11.53 0.00 -5.40
CA ARG A 168 -12.19 -1.29 -5.14
C ARG A 168 -13.45 -1.41 -5.99
N LEU A 169 -13.55 -2.48 -6.76
CA LEU A 169 -14.70 -2.84 -7.58
C LEU A 169 -15.45 -4.04 -6.96
N PRO A 170 -16.71 -4.29 -7.34
CA PRO A 170 -17.45 -5.47 -6.90
C PRO A 170 -16.69 -6.77 -7.14
N GLY A 171 -16.91 -7.78 -6.29
CA GLY A 171 -16.27 -9.09 -6.42
C GLY A 171 -14.80 -9.13 -5.98
N GLY A 172 -14.34 -8.13 -5.22
CA GLY A 172 -12.97 -8.06 -4.71
C GLY A 172 -11.95 -7.84 -5.83
N ILE A 173 -12.33 -7.10 -6.86
CA ILE A 173 -11.45 -6.71 -7.96
C ILE A 173 -10.90 -5.31 -7.67
N PHE A 174 -9.63 -5.09 -7.96
CA PHE A 174 -8.99 -3.80 -7.88
C PHE A 174 -8.71 -3.26 -9.27
N ASP A 175 -8.77 -1.94 -9.35
CA ASP A 175 -8.25 -1.17 -10.47
C ASP A 175 -7.32 -0.10 -9.91
N ARG A 176 -6.37 0.37 -10.71
CA ARG A 176 -5.47 1.46 -10.30
C ARG A 176 -6.10 2.80 -10.62
N ILE A 177 -5.96 3.76 -9.72
CA ILE A 177 -6.19 5.16 -10.06
C ILE A 177 -4.92 5.65 -10.76
N VAL A 178 -5.03 5.89 -12.07
CA VAL A 178 -3.95 6.38 -12.94
C VAL A 178 -4.03 7.88 -13.11
#